data_AF-A0A7X8QFM0-F1
#
_entry.id   AF-A0A7X8QFM0-F1
#
_cell.length_a   1.000
_cell.length_b   1.000
_cell.length_c   1.000
_cell.angle_alpha   90.00
_cell.angle_beta   90.00
_cell.angle_gamma   90.00
#
_symmetry.space_group_name_H-M   'P 1'
#
loop_
_entity.id
_entity.type
_entity.pdbx_description
1 polymer ?
#
loop_
_entity_poly.entity_id
_entity_poly.type
_entity_poly.pdbx_seq_one_letter_code
_entity_poly.pdbx_strand_id
1 'polypeptide(L)'
;MKATSYYYRKYCPPNSLFTGNLTPYNKKALKPDYRELYVPAASQANILLLAPVIFGGAATFILGFVFFGRPLKAGYKKFITFMNILGLLVTFGSAIYVYQLFKAGDNNLKFNTVVWASAIIILFYGSTFNLIYSLYPHTFEGIIGKTPLTQFLSFLMLSIGSVSIGESFGVNVADTGVQVLAGIEALFNLYVLSLIVSLVV
;
A
#
# COMPACT_ATOMS: atom_id res chain seq x y z
N MET A 1 25.09 -39.86 -22.17
CA MET A 1 26.00 -38.84 -21.62
C MET A 1 25.58 -38.49 -20.20
N LYS A 2 26.34 -38.93 -19.20
CA LYS A 2 26.28 -38.46 -17.80
C LYS A 2 27.73 -38.33 -17.34
N ALA A 3 28.13 -37.11 -17.03
CA ALA A 3 29.39 -36.78 -16.41
C ALA A 3 29.28 -37.00 -14.89
N THR A 4 30.37 -37.43 -14.25
CA THR A 4 30.77 -36.92 -12.94
C THR A 4 32.17 -37.41 -12.64
N SER A 5 33.11 -36.48 -12.73
CA SER A 5 34.53 -36.66 -12.42
C SER A 5 34.89 -35.69 -11.32
N TYR A 6 35.21 -36.27 -10.15
CA TYR A 6 36.30 -35.91 -9.24
C TYR A 6 36.39 -34.48 -8.69
N TYR A 7 36.51 -34.36 -7.38
CA TYR A 7 37.80 -34.03 -6.75
C TYR A 7 37.73 -34.33 -5.23
N TYR A 8 38.39 -35.42 -4.83
CA TYR A 8 38.89 -35.62 -3.47
C TYR A 8 40.41 -35.48 -3.54
N ARG A 9 41.01 -34.65 -2.67
CA ARG A 9 42.35 -34.88 -2.16
C ARG A 9 42.63 -34.07 -0.90
N LYS A 10 42.78 -34.77 0.22
CA LYS A 10 44.05 -34.75 0.97
C LYS A 10 44.22 -36.05 1.73
N TYR A 11 45.40 -36.64 1.56
CA TYR A 11 45.87 -37.92 2.04
C TYR A 11 46.31 -37.86 3.51
N CYS A 12 46.14 -38.96 4.24
CA CYS A 12 47.23 -39.71 4.91
C CYS A 12 46.71 -41.08 5.43
N PRO A 13 47.35 -42.22 5.08
CA PRO A 13 47.09 -43.56 5.65
C PRO A 13 48.25 -43.99 6.60
N PRO A 14 48.35 -45.25 7.07
CA PRO A 14 47.45 -45.96 7.97
C PRO A 14 48.20 -46.61 9.18
N ASN A 15 47.41 -47.20 10.10
CA ASN A 15 47.76 -48.31 11.02
C ASN A 15 48.66 -48.05 12.24
N SER A 16 48.07 -48.22 13.44
CA SER A 16 48.62 -49.16 14.42
C SER A 16 47.54 -49.63 15.40
N LEU A 17 47.56 -50.94 15.60
CA LEU A 17 46.80 -51.73 16.57
C LEU A 17 46.88 -51.13 17.97
N PHE A 18 45.75 -50.78 18.58
CA PHE A 18 45.53 -50.92 20.02
C PHE A 18 44.01 -51.02 20.28
N THR A 19 43.57 -52.25 20.53
CA THR A 19 42.33 -52.58 21.21
C THR A 19 42.39 -52.04 22.63
N GLY A 20 41.58 -51.01 22.93
CA GLY A 20 41.36 -50.50 24.27
C GLY A 20 39.87 -50.32 24.50
N ASN A 21 39.29 -51.23 25.30
CA ASN A 21 37.93 -51.15 25.83
C ASN A 21 37.65 -49.76 26.41
N LEU A 22 36.76 -49.00 25.78
CA LEU A 22 36.08 -47.88 26.41
C LEU A 22 34.58 -48.03 26.17
N THR A 23 33.88 -48.16 27.30
CA THR A 23 32.43 -48.32 27.51
C THR A 23 31.57 -47.43 26.61
N PRO A 24 30.33 -47.86 26.29
CA PRO A 24 29.46 -47.14 25.36
C PRO A 24 29.09 -45.77 25.93
N TYR A 25 29.69 -44.72 25.39
CA TYR A 25 29.26 -43.35 25.67
C TYR A 25 27.87 -43.18 25.05
N ASN A 26 26.88 -43.15 25.93
CA ASN A 26 25.49 -42.86 25.67
C ASN A 26 25.37 -41.50 24.98
N LYS A 27 25.39 -41.48 23.64
CA LYS A 27 24.91 -40.34 22.86
C LYS A 27 23.39 -40.29 23.06
N LYS A 28 22.95 -39.77 24.20
CA LYS A 28 21.75 -38.94 24.20
C LYS A 28 22.07 -37.83 23.21
N ALA A 29 21.58 -38.00 21.99
CA ALA A 29 21.58 -36.95 21.00
C ALA A 29 20.99 -35.73 21.71
N LEU A 30 21.84 -34.76 21.98
CA LEU A 30 21.40 -33.41 22.30
C LEU A 30 20.67 -32.97 21.03
N LYS A 31 19.36 -33.25 20.98
CA LYS A 31 18.49 -32.65 19.97
C LYS A 31 18.79 -31.16 20.06
N PRO A 32 19.13 -30.49 18.95
CA PRO A 32 19.11 -29.04 18.94
C PRO A 32 17.75 -28.66 19.52
N ASP A 33 17.75 -27.90 20.60
CA ASP A 33 16.55 -27.26 21.12
C ASP A 33 16.14 -26.27 20.05
N TYR A 34 15.40 -26.76 19.05
CA TYR A 34 14.57 -25.94 18.21
C TYR A 34 13.49 -25.43 19.14
N ARG A 35 13.82 -24.42 19.96
CA ARG A 35 12.86 -23.36 20.20
C ARG A 35 12.57 -22.83 18.82
N GLU A 36 11.54 -23.40 18.21
CA GLU A 36 10.74 -22.75 17.20
C GLU A 36 10.60 -21.32 17.70
N LEU A 37 11.39 -20.44 17.11
CA LEU A 37 11.06 -19.04 17.12
C LEU A 37 9.68 -19.05 16.47
N TYR A 38 8.66 -18.92 17.30
CA TYR A 38 7.28 -18.86 16.91
C TYR A 38 7.18 -17.70 15.91
N VAL A 39 7.37 -18.01 14.63
CA VAL A 39 7.01 -17.12 13.54
C VAL A 39 5.50 -17.19 13.59
N PRO A 40 4.82 -16.13 14.06
CA PRO A 40 3.38 -16.19 14.17
C PRO A 40 2.85 -16.54 12.78
N ALA A 41 1.91 -17.47 12.76
CA ALA A 41 1.12 -17.87 11.62
C ALA A 41 0.91 -16.68 10.66
N ALA A 42 1.10 -16.94 9.36
CA ALA A 42 0.81 -16.05 8.24
C ALA A 42 0.03 -14.80 8.67
N SER A 43 0.74 -13.67 8.82
CA SER A 43 0.16 -12.39 9.23
C SER A 43 -0.96 -12.04 8.26
N GLN A 44 -2.19 -12.44 8.56
CA GLN A 44 -3.37 -12.03 7.81
C GLN A 44 -3.42 -10.50 7.89
N ALA A 45 -3.35 -9.85 6.73
CA ALA A 45 -3.38 -8.40 6.67
C ALA A 45 -4.67 -7.90 7.35
N ASN A 46 -4.52 -6.94 8.27
CA ASN A 46 -5.67 -6.49 9.05
C ASN A 46 -6.56 -5.61 8.17
N ILE A 47 -7.68 -6.17 7.69
CA ILE A 47 -8.66 -5.47 6.85
C ILE A 47 -9.23 -4.22 7.55
N LEU A 48 -9.20 -4.17 8.89
CA LEU A 48 -9.65 -3.00 9.65
C LEU A 48 -8.84 -1.73 9.29
N LEU A 49 -7.60 -1.88 8.81
CA LEU A 49 -6.76 -0.77 8.35
C LEU A 49 -7.32 -0.09 7.09
N LEU A 50 -8.18 -0.77 6.33
CA LEU A 50 -8.88 -0.21 5.16
C LEU A 50 -10.20 0.47 5.54
N ALA A 51 -10.68 0.34 6.77
CA ALA A 51 -11.95 0.92 7.18
C ALA A 51 -12.05 2.44 6.90
N PRO A 52 -11.03 3.28 7.21
CA PRO A 52 -11.07 4.70 6.88
C PRO A 52 -11.22 4.97 5.39
N VAL A 53 -10.59 4.13 4.55
CA VAL A 53 -10.64 4.22 3.09
C VAL A 53 -12.02 3.84 2.56
N ILE A 54 -12.58 2.74 3.05
CA ILE A 54 -13.86 2.20 2.56
C ILE A 54 -14.99 3.12 3.00
N PHE A 55 -15.10 3.39 4.30
CA PHE A 55 -16.18 4.21 4.84
C PHE A 55 -15.99 5.69 4.49
N GLY A 56 -14.76 6.19 4.55
CA GLY A 56 -14.44 7.55 4.12
C GLY A 56 -14.75 7.74 2.64
N GLY A 57 -14.34 6.81 1.78
CA GLY A 57 -14.58 6.88 0.33
C GLY A 57 -16.06 6.79 -0.03
N ALA A 58 -16.80 5.87 0.59
CA ALA A 58 -18.25 5.77 0.39
C ALA A 58 -18.97 7.04 0.86
N ALA A 59 -18.60 7.57 2.02
CA ALA A 59 -19.19 8.80 2.54
C ALA A 59 -18.89 10.00 1.64
N THR A 60 -17.63 10.20 1.23
CA THR A 60 -17.27 11.32 0.36
C THR A 60 -17.88 11.21 -1.03
N PHE A 61 -18.01 10.00 -1.56
CA PHE A 61 -18.73 9.74 -2.80
C PHE A 61 -20.20 10.14 -2.70
N ILE A 62 -20.94 9.58 -1.75
CA ILE A 62 -22.37 9.88 -1.56
C ILE A 62 -22.59 11.38 -1.33
N LEU A 63 -21.82 11.97 -0.41
CA LEU A 63 -21.94 13.39 -0.08
C LEU A 63 -21.58 14.26 -1.29
N GLY A 64 -20.59 13.88 -2.10
CA GLY A 64 -20.20 14.63 -3.30
C GLY A 64 -21.33 14.74 -4.31
N PHE A 65 -22.11 13.67 -4.50
CA PHE A 65 -23.32 13.72 -5.35
C PHE A 65 -24.47 14.48 -4.68
N VAL A 66 -24.68 14.32 -3.37
CA VAL A 66 -25.75 15.00 -2.63
C VAL A 66 -25.56 16.52 -2.60
N PHE A 67 -24.32 16.99 -2.46
CA PHE A 67 -23.98 18.41 -2.41
C PHE A 67 -23.65 19.03 -3.77
N PHE A 68 -23.81 18.28 -4.87
CA PHE A 68 -23.61 18.82 -6.21
C PHE A 68 -24.43 20.10 -6.44
N GLY A 69 -23.76 21.18 -6.86
CA GLY A 69 -24.38 22.48 -7.09
C GLY A 69 -24.89 23.20 -5.83
N ARG A 70 -24.52 22.72 -4.62
CA ARG A 70 -24.93 23.29 -3.33
C ARG A 70 -23.71 23.79 -2.53
N PRO A 71 -23.06 24.88 -2.96
CA PRO A 71 -21.86 25.39 -2.30
C PRO A 71 -22.18 25.95 -0.92
N LEU A 72 -21.26 25.75 0.02
CA LEU A 72 -21.29 26.32 1.36
C LEU A 72 -20.47 27.61 1.40
N LYS A 73 -21.01 28.63 2.07
CA LYS A 73 -20.35 29.93 2.23
C LYS A 73 -19.33 29.98 3.38
N ALA A 74 -19.40 29.03 4.31
CA ALA A 74 -18.60 29.03 5.53
C ALA A 74 -18.12 27.61 5.89
N GLY A 75 -17.16 27.53 6.81
CA GLY A 75 -16.67 26.26 7.37
C GLY A 75 -15.49 25.62 6.63
N TYR A 76 -15.03 26.21 5.53
CA TYR A 76 -13.93 25.67 4.70
C TYR A 76 -12.72 25.23 5.51
N LYS A 77 -12.18 26.12 6.36
CA LYS A 77 -10.96 25.85 7.15
C LYS A 77 -11.09 24.60 8.04
N LYS A 78 -12.23 24.42 8.73
CA LYS A 78 -12.46 23.24 9.58
C LYS A 78 -12.63 21.98 8.75
N PHE A 79 -13.39 22.10 7.66
CA PHE A 79 -13.63 20.98 6.75
C PHE A 79 -12.34 20.48 6.09
N ILE A 80 -11.54 21.37 5.51
CA ILE A 80 -10.31 20.97 4.83
C ILE A 80 -9.27 20.39 5.79
N THR A 81 -9.18 20.89 7.03
CA THR A 81 -8.34 20.27 8.07
C THR A 81 -8.81 18.85 8.38
N PHE A 82 -10.12 18.64 8.52
CA PHE A 82 -10.67 17.30 8.72
C PHE A 82 -10.36 16.36 7.54
N MET A 83 -10.55 16.83 6.29
CA MET A 83 -10.25 16.03 5.09
C MET A 83 -8.76 15.69 4.99
N ASN A 84 -7.86 16.60 5.37
CA ASN A 84 -6.42 16.33 5.43
C ASN A 84 -6.07 15.25 6.48
N ILE A 85 -6.66 15.32 7.68
CA ILE A 85 -6.45 14.28 8.71
C ILE A 85 -6.99 12.93 8.20
N LEU A 86 -8.17 12.92 7.60
CA LEU A 86 -8.75 11.71 7.03
C LEU A 86 -7.86 11.15 5.91
N GLY A 87 -7.36 12.00 5.02
CA GLY A 87 -6.43 11.63 3.95
C GLY A 87 -5.14 11.00 4.47
N LEU A 88 -4.57 11.52 5.57
CA LEU A 88 -3.41 10.91 6.23
C LEU A 88 -3.74 9.51 6.76
N LEU A 89 -4.87 9.35 7.47
CA LEU A 89 -5.29 8.05 8.01
C LEU A 89 -5.53 7.03 6.90
N VAL A 90 -6.16 7.45 5.81
CA VAL A 90 -6.40 6.65 4.60
C VAL A 90 -5.09 6.22 3.96
N THR A 91 -4.18 7.16 3.72
CA THR A 91 -2.89 6.91 3.07
C THR A 91 -2.00 6.00 3.91
N PHE A 92 -1.81 6.31 5.19
CA PHE A 92 -0.97 5.49 6.06
C PHE A 92 -1.61 4.13 6.37
N GLY A 93 -2.92 4.08 6.61
CA GLY A 93 -3.65 2.83 6.86
C GLY A 93 -3.53 1.87 5.68
N SER A 94 -3.72 2.38 4.46
CA SER A 94 -3.56 1.59 3.24
C SER A 94 -2.11 1.21 2.97
N ALA A 95 -1.15 2.10 3.22
CA ALA A 95 0.27 1.78 3.08
C ALA A 95 0.69 0.65 4.04
N ILE A 96 0.27 0.70 5.31
CA ILE A 96 0.54 -0.36 6.28
C ILE A 96 -0.14 -1.67 5.86
N TYR A 97 -1.38 -1.61 5.37
CA TYR A 97 -2.09 -2.79 4.85
C TYR A 97 -1.32 -3.45 3.69
N VAL A 98 -0.89 -2.65 2.71
CA VAL A 98 -0.08 -3.11 1.58
C VAL A 98 1.24 -3.72 2.07
N TYR A 99 1.92 -3.07 3.02
CA TYR A 99 3.14 -3.62 3.63
C TYR A 99 2.92 -4.98 4.30
N GLN A 100 1.83 -5.15 5.05
CA GLN A 100 1.50 -6.41 5.71
C GLN A 100 1.25 -7.54 4.70
N LEU A 101 0.56 -7.25 3.61
CA LEU A 101 0.35 -8.20 2.50
C LEU A 101 1.67 -8.62 1.86
N PHE A 102 2.59 -7.67 1.67
CA PHE A 102 3.93 -7.98 1.14
C PHE A 102 4.72 -8.91 2.04
N LYS A 103 4.67 -8.66 3.35
CA LYS A 103 5.37 -9.45 4.36
C LYS A 103 4.80 -10.87 4.50
N ALA A 104 3.51 -11.07 4.23
CA ALA A 104 2.84 -12.36 4.37
C ALA A 104 3.30 -13.44 3.35
N GLY A 105 4.11 -13.06 2.34
CA GLY A 105 4.94 -14.01 1.60
C GLY A 105 4.28 -14.79 0.47
N ASP A 106 3.02 -14.52 0.12
CA ASP A 106 2.34 -15.23 -0.98
C ASP A 106 2.73 -14.63 -2.34
N ASN A 107 3.72 -15.23 -3.01
CA ASN A 107 4.36 -14.70 -4.22
C ASN A 107 3.40 -14.51 -5.41
N ASN A 108 2.28 -15.25 -5.45
CA ASN A 108 1.37 -15.24 -6.61
C ASN A 108 0.31 -14.13 -6.56
N LEU A 109 0.14 -13.41 -5.45
CA LEU A 109 -0.92 -12.40 -5.27
C LEU A 109 -0.41 -10.95 -5.18
N LYS A 110 0.91 -10.73 -5.24
CA LYS A 110 1.54 -9.45 -4.90
C LYS A 110 1.13 -8.29 -5.81
N PHE A 111 1.14 -8.49 -7.13
CA PHE A 111 0.85 -7.41 -8.07
C PHE A 111 -0.64 -7.02 -8.08
N ASN A 112 -1.54 -8.00 -8.18
CA ASN A 112 -2.99 -7.75 -8.19
C ASN A 112 -3.44 -7.01 -6.92
N THR A 113 -2.87 -7.37 -5.77
CA THR A 113 -3.19 -6.74 -4.49
C THR A 113 -2.81 -5.25 -4.45
N VAL A 114 -1.65 -4.88 -5.00
CA VAL A 114 -1.24 -3.48 -5.12
C VAL A 114 -2.18 -2.71 -6.05
N VAL A 115 -2.54 -3.30 -7.20
CA VAL A 115 -3.47 -2.69 -8.15
C VAL A 115 -4.80 -2.37 -7.47
N TRP A 116 -5.35 -3.31 -6.68
CA TRP A 116 -6.59 -3.09 -5.92
C TRP A 116 -6.46 -1.99 -4.87
N ALA A 117 -5.38 -2.00 -4.08
CA ALA A 117 -5.15 -0.97 -3.07
C ALA A 117 -5.05 0.44 -3.69
N SER A 118 -4.34 0.55 -4.82
CA SER A 118 -4.24 1.81 -5.58
C SER A 118 -5.58 2.26 -6.15
N ALA A 119 -6.35 1.34 -6.75
CA ALA A 119 -7.66 1.66 -7.30
C ALA A 119 -8.62 2.22 -6.22
N ILE A 120 -8.60 1.63 -5.03
CA ILE A 120 -9.44 2.08 -3.91
C ILE A 120 -9.02 3.47 -3.42
N ILE A 121 -7.71 3.75 -3.32
CA ILE A 121 -7.23 5.07 -2.92
C ILE A 121 -7.57 6.14 -3.97
N ILE A 122 -7.42 5.81 -5.26
CA ILE A 122 -7.82 6.70 -6.36
C ILE A 122 -9.31 7.05 -6.24
N LEU A 123 -10.16 6.06 -5.98
CA LEU A 123 -11.59 6.30 -5.77
C LEU A 123 -11.85 7.18 -4.54
N PHE A 124 -11.12 6.98 -3.44
CA PHE A 124 -11.24 7.81 -2.24
C PHE A 124 -10.86 9.28 -2.52
N TYR A 125 -9.72 9.53 -3.15
CA TYR A 125 -9.24 10.89 -3.42
C TYR A 125 -10.09 11.58 -4.49
N GLY A 126 -10.43 10.88 -5.59
CA GLY A 126 -11.36 11.41 -6.59
C GLY A 126 -12.72 11.79 -6.00
N SER A 127 -13.28 10.95 -5.13
CA SER A 127 -14.54 11.24 -4.42
C SER A 127 -14.40 12.42 -3.44
N THR A 128 -13.26 12.51 -2.76
CA THR A 128 -12.95 13.58 -1.82
C THR A 128 -12.81 14.92 -2.53
N PHE A 129 -12.09 15.00 -3.64
CA PHE A 129 -11.97 16.22 -4.44
C PHE A 129 -13.32 16.63 -5.03
N ASN A 130 -14.12 15.68 -5.49
CA ASN A 130 -15.48 15.95 -5.96
C ASN A 130 -16.36 16.56 -4.85
N LEU A 131 -16.28 16.04 -3.62
CA LEU A 131 -16.98 16.61 -2.47
C LEU A 131 -16.47 18.01 -2.12
N ILE A 132 -15.15 18.19 -2.05
CA ILE A 132 -14.54 19.49 -1.74
C ILE A 132 -14.97 20.54 -2.76
N TYR A 133 -14.96 20.21 -4.05
CA TYR A 133 -15.42 21.12 -5.10
C TYR A 133 -16.90 21.41 -5.00
N SER A 134 -17.74 20.40 -4.74
CA SER A 134 -19.19 20.58 -4.58
C SER A 134 -19.55 21.54 -3.45
N LEU A 135 -18.79 21.48 -2.35
CA LEU A 135 -18.98 22.35 -1.18
C LEU A 135 -18.28 23.71 -1.34
N TYR A 136 -17.09 23.73 -1.95
CA TYR A 136 -16.21 24.89 -2.03
C TYR A 136 -15.58 25.00 -3.44
N PRO A 137 -16.34 25.49 -4.43
CA PRO A 137 -15.89 25.47 -5.84
C PRO A 137 -14.62 26.28 -6.12
N HIS A 138 -14.34 27.31 -5.31
CA HIS A 138 -13.14 28.16 -5.43
C HIS A 138 -11.82 27.44 -5.20
N THR A 139 -11.86 26.18 -4.73
CA THR A 139 -10.66 25.40 -4.40
C THR A 139 -9.99 24.77 -5.62
N PHE A 140 -10.70 24.70 -6.76
CA PHE A 140 -10.20 24.15 -8.01
C PHE A 140 -10.47 25.08 -9.19
N GLU A 141 -9.60 25.02 -10.18
CA GLU A 141 -9.70 25.78 -11.43
C GLU A 141 -9.62 24.83 -12.63
N GLY A 142 -10.14 25.28 -13.78
CA GLY A 142 -10.01 24.58 -15.06
C GLY A 142 -11.29 23.92 -15.59
N ILE A 143 -11.13 22.85 -16.37
CA ILE A 143 -12.22 22.21 -17.12
C ILE A 143 -12.91 21.16 -16.25
N ILE A 144 -13.92 21.59 -15.49
CA ILE A 144 -14.69 20.73 -14.59
C ILE A 144 -16.07 20.45 -15.20
N GLY A 145 -16.49 19.18 -15.14
CA GLY A 145 -17.77 18.74 -15.67
C GLY A 145 -18.99 19.47 -15.08
N LYS A 146 -20.00 19.73 -15.92
CA LYS A 146 -21.23 20.47 -15.54
C LYS A 146 -22.35 19.58 -15.02
N THR A 147 -22.19 18.26 -15.07
CA THR A 147 -23.15 17.30 -14.53
C THR A 147 -22.51 16.56 -13.35
N PRO A 148 -23.29 16.00 -12.41
CA PRO A 148 -22.74 15.31 -11.24
C PRO A 148 -21.73 14.21 -11.61
N LEU A 149 -22.06 13.43 -12.64
CA LEU A 149 -21.19 12.36 -13.13
C LEU A 149 -19.93 12.90 -13.81
N THR A 150 -20.06 13.90 -14.68
CA THR A 150 -18.89 14.45 -15.38
C THR A 150 -17.96 15.20 -14.43
N GLN A 151 -18.50 15.87 -13.40
CA GLN A 151 -17.73 16.49 -12.33
C GLN A 151 -16.94 15.43 -11.55
N PHE A 152 -17.61 14.36 -11.11
CA PHE A 152 -16.95 13.25 -10.44
C PHE A 152 -15.84 12.63 -11.30
N LEU A 153 -16.12 12.38 -12.59
CA LEU A 153 -15.13 11.84 -13.51
C LEU A 153 -13.95 12.79 -13.73
N SER A 154 -14.16 14.11 -13.78
CA SER A 154 -13.06 15.09 -13.83
C SER A 154 -12.11 14.94 -12.63
N PHE A 155 -12.66 14.79 -11.42
CA PHE A 155 -11.85 14.63 -10.21
C PHE A 155 -11.25 13.23 -10.06
N LEU A 156 -11.93 12.20 -10.58
CA LEU A 156 -11.37 10.87 -10.68
C LEU A 156 -10.17 10.86 -11.62
N MET A 157 -10.26 11.53 -12.77
CA MET A 157 -9.15 11.69 -13.71
C MET A 157 -8.00 12.50 -13.11
N LEU A 158 -8.29 13.53 -12.31
CA LEU A 158 -7.27 14.25 -11.53
C LEU A 158 -6.50 13.30 -10.61
N SER A 159 -7.21 12.50 -9.82
CA SER A 159 -6.62 11.52 -8.89
C SER A 159 -5.81 10.43 -9.64
N ILE A 160 -6.35 9.90 -10.74
CA ILE A 160 -5.61 8.98 -11.62
C ILE A 160 -4.31 9.64 -12.12
N GLY A 161 -4.38 10.89 -12.59
CA GLY A 161 -3.22 11.65 -13.05
C GLY A 161 -2.18 11.86 -11.95
N SER A 162 -2.61 12.19 -10.74
CA SER A 162 -1.75 12.32 -9.56
C SER A 162 -1.03 11.02 -9.21
N VAL A 163 -1.66 9.86 -9.44
CA VAL A 163 -1.05 8.54 -9.23
C VAL A 163 -0.22 8.07 -10.42
N SER A 164 -0.55 8.41 -11.66
CA SER A 164 0.21 7.94 -12.83
C SER A 164 1.39 8.84 -13.24
N ILE A 165 1.70 9.90 -12.47
CA ILE A 165 2.56 11.01 -12.93
C ILE A 165 2.04 11.55 -14.28
N GLY A 166 0.73 11.52 -14.45
CA GLY A 166 0.03 11.99 -15.64
C GLY A 166 -0.33 13.47 -15.51
N GLU A 167 -0.66 14.09 -16.63
CA GLU A 167 -1.16 15.46 -16.67
C GLU A 167 -2.57 15.52 -16.02
N SER A 168 -2.90 16.63 -15.36
CA SER A 168 -4.16 16.79 -14.62
C SER A 168 -5.39 17.05 -15.52
N PHE A 169 -5.32 16.72 -16.82
CA PHE A 169 -6.37 16.88 -17.84
C PHE A 169 -7.14 18.21 -17.76
N GLY A 170 -6.45 19.30 -17.40
CA GLY A 170 -7.01 20.64 -17.33
C GLY A 170 -7.75 20.98 -16.04
N VAL A 171 -7.61 20.21 -14.95
CA VAL A 171 -8.07 20.58 -13.59
C VAL A 171 -6.86 20.90 -12.71
N ASN A 172 -6.87 22.06 -12.06
CA ASN A 172 -5.79 22.52 -11.19
C ASN A 172 -6.27 22.78 -9.77
N VAL A 173 -5.40 22.53 -8.81
CA VAL A 173 -5.65 22.79 -7.38
C VAL A 173 -5.23 24.21 -7.03
N ALA A 174 -6.21 25.08 -6.77
CA ALA A 174 -5.98 26.51 -6.54
C ALA A 174 -5.68 26.84 -5.07
N ASP A 175 -6.35 26.16 -4.13
CA ASP A 175 -6.22 26.46 -2.70
C ASP A 175 -5.17 25.57 -2.00
N THR A 176 -4.36 26.19 -1.14
CA THR A 176 -3.28 25.51 -0.39
C THR A 176 -3.78 24.34 0.46
N GLY A 177 -4.97 24.44 1.05
CA GLY A 177 -5.52 23.37 1.87
C GLY A 177 -5.77 22.07 1.09
N VAL A 178 -6.15 22.20 -0.17
CA VAL A 178 -6.34 21.06 -1.09
C VAL A 178 -5.01 20.62 -1.71
N GLN A 179 -4.06 21.54 -1.90
CA GLN A 179 -2.69 21.18 -2.34
C GLN A 179 -2.00 20.24 -1.35
N VAL A 180 -2.18 20.44 -0.04
CA VAL A 180 -1.69 19.51 0.99
C VAL A 180 -2.33 18.14 0.79
N LEU A 181 -3.63 18.08 0.53
CA LEU A 181 -4.35 16.82 0.35
C LEU A 181 -3.86 16.05 -0.89
N ALA A 182 -3.66 16.75 -2.00
CA ALA A 182 -3.05 16.21 -3.22
C ALA A 182 -1.59 15.76 -2.99
N GLY A 183 -0.84 16.49 -2.15
CA GLY A 183 0.50 16.08 -1.72
C GLY A 183 0.49 14.76 -0.93
N ILE A 184 -0.49 14.55 -0.05
CA ILE A 184 -0.64 13.29 0.68
C ILE A 184 -0.94 12.13 -0.28
N GLU A 185 -1.81 12.35 -1.27
CA GLU A 185 -2.08 11.35 -2.32
C GLU A 185 -0.81 11.00 -3.11
N ALA A 186 -0.03 12.02 -3.51
CA ALA A 186 1.23 11.82 -4.21
C ALA A 186 2.26 11.03 -3.39
N LEU A 187 2.30 11.21 -2.06
CA LEU A 187 3.16 10.42 -1.18
C LEU A 187 2.79 8.93 -1.21
N PHE A 188 1.50 8.60 -1.20
CA PHE A 188 1.05 7.21 -1.33
C PHE A 188 1.49 6.61 -2.67
N ASN A 189 1.36 7.40 -3.74
CA ASN A 189 1.79 6.95 -5.06
C ASN A 189 3.29 6.63 -5.11
N LEU A 190 4.15 7.52 -4.59
CA LEU A 190 5.60 7.27 -4.53
C LEU A 190 5.91 6.00 -3.73
N TYR A 191 5.19 5.77 -2.63
CA TYR A 191 5.31 4.56 -1.84
C TYR A 191 4.94 3.31 -2.66
N VAL A 192 3.80 3.30 -3.35
CA VAL A 192 3.38 2.16 -4.19
C VAL A 192 4.35 1.92 -5.34
N LEU A 193 4.79 2.98 -6.03
CA LEU A 193 5.77 2.87 -7.11
C LEU A 193 7.07 2.23 -6.60
N SER A 194 7.55 2.64 -5.42
CA SER A 194 8.76 2.06 -4.82
C SER A 194 8.61 0.57 -4.51
N LEU A 195 7.43 0.13 -4.07
CA LEU A 195 7.12 -1.27 -3.84
C LEU A 195 7.06 -2.07 -5.14
N ILE A 196 6.45 -1.53 -6.20
CA ILE A 196 6.39 -2.19 -7.50
C ILE A 196 7.80 -2.35 -8.08
N VAL A 197 8.63 -1.31 -8.01
CA VAL A 197 10.03 -1.40 -8.46
C VAL A 197 10.78 -2.47 -7.67
N SER A 198 10.63 -2.50 -6.34
CA SER A 198 11.23 -3.52 -5.47
C SER A 198 10.73 -4.95 -5.73
N LEU A 199 9.63 -5.13 -6.45
CA LEU A 199 9.12 -6.46 -6.83
C LEU A 199 9.61 -6.93 -8.19
N VAL A 200 9.85 -5.98 -9.10
CA VAL A 200 10.23 -6.26 -10.49
C VAL A 200 11.75 -6.40 -10.61
N VAL A 201 12.51 -5.64 -9.82
CA VAL A 201 13.99 -5.64 -9.76
C VAL A 201 14.47 -6.58 -8.66
#